data_AF-A0A834E400-F1
#
_entry.id   AF-A0A834E400-F1
#
_cell.length_a   1.000
_cell.length_b   1.000
_cell.length_c   1.000
_cell.angle_alpha   90.00
_cell.angle_beta   90.00
_cell.angle_gamma   90.00
#
_symmetry.space_group_name_H-M   'P 1'
#
loop_
_entity.id
_entity.type
_entity.pdbx_description
1 polymer ?
#
loop_
_entity_poly.entity_id
_entity_poly.type
_entity_poly.pdbx_seq_one_letter_code
_entity_poly.pdbx_strand_id
1 'polypeptide(L)'
;MNANSLLASPTGLSPYLRFGCLSCRLFYYRLWDLYKKVKRNSTPPLSLFGQLLWREFFYTAATNNPRFDRMEGNPICIQIPWDRNPEALAKWAEGKTGFPWIDAIMTQLRQEGWIHHLARHAVACFLTRGDLWVSWESGVRVFDELLLDADFSVNAGSWMWLSCSAFFQQFFHCYCPVGFGRRTDPSGDYIRRYLPKLKGFPSRYIYEPWNAPESIQKAAKCIIGVDYPRPIVNHAETSRLNIERMKQIYQQLSRYRGLCLLASVPSCVEDLSNPVAEPSSSQMGGTSSAGPRPLPSGPASPKRKLEAAEEPPGEELSKRARVAELPAPELPSRDV
;
A
#
# COMPACT_ATOMS: atom_id res chain seq x y z
N MET A 1 -8.06 13.46 -5.84
CA MET A 1 -7.48 12.71 -6.99
C MET A 1 -8.51 12.74 -8.12
N ASN A 2 -8.08 12.95 -9.37
CA ASN A 2 -8.99 12.94 -10.53
C ASN A 2 -8.70 11.70 -11.41
N ALA A 3 -9.61 11.34 -12.31
CA ALA A 3 -9.47 10.18 -13.20
C ALA A 3 -8.14 10.17 -13.99
N ASN A 4 -7.64 11.35 -14.37
CA ASN A 4 -6.37 11.50 -15.09
C ASN A 4 -5.17 10.99 -14.29
N SER A 5 -5.23 11.02 -12.96
CA SER A 5 -4.17 10.49 -12.10
C SER A 5 -4.04 8.97 -12.16
N LEU A 6 -5.07 8.25 -12.63
CA LEU A 6 -5.06 6.80 -12.81
C LEU A 6 -4.39 6.37 -14.13
N LEU A 7 -4.26 7.30 -15.09
CA LEU A 7 -3.69 7.02 -16.39
C LEU A 7 -2.15 7.09 -16.33
N ALA A 8 -1.49 6.38 -17.24
CA ALA A 8 -0.05 6.47 -17.40
C ALA A 8 0.36 7.92 -17.73
N SER A 9 1.29 8.46 -16.94
CA SER A 9 1.82 9.80 -17.16
C SER A 9 2.98 9.76 -18.17
N PRO A 10 3.07 10.72 -19.13
CA PRO A 10 4.24 10.86 -20.00
C PRO A 10 5.52 11.21 -19.21
N THR A 11 5.40 11.59 -17.94
CA THR A 11 6.53 11.84 -17.03
C THR A 11 6.78 10.69 -16.04
N GLY A 12 6.12 9.53 -16.22
CA GLY A 12 6.28 8.37 -15.34
C GLY A 12 7.68 7.76 -15.41
N LEU A 13 8.29 7.49 -14.25
CA LEU A 13 9.70 7.06 -14.16
C LEU A 13 9.90 5.64 -13.61
N SER A 14 8.87 5.01 -13.03
CA SER A 14 9.05 3.77 -12.27
C SER A 14 9.57 2.58 -13.09
N PRO A 15 9.13 2.31 -14.34
CA PRO A 15 9.73 1.25 -15.15
C PRO A 15 11.21 1.52 -15.46
N TYR A 16 11.55 2.77 -15.78
CA TYR A 16 12.93 3.16 -16.09
C TYR A 16 13.87 3.01 -14.90
N LEU A 17 13.39 3.29 -13.69
CA LEU A 17 14.14 3.05 -12.45
C LEU A 17 14.35 1.55 -12.20
N ARG A 18 13.33 0.72 -12.47
CA ARG A 18 13.41 -0.74 -12.34
C ARG A 18 14.42 -1.35 -13.33
N PHE A 19 14.41 -0.94 -14.58
CA PHE A 19 15.31 -1.48 -15.60
C PHE A 19 16.71 -0.84 -15.60
N GLY A 20 16.93 0.20 -14.78
CA GLY A 20 18.20 0.92 -14.74
C GLY A 20 18.41 1.90 -15.90
N CYS A 21 17.39 2.12 -16.74
CA CYS A 21 17.39 3.14 -17.79
C CYS A 21 17.55 4.55 -17.20
N LEU A 22 17.10 4.75 -15.95
CA LEU A 22 17.33 5.95 -15.17
C LEU A 22 18.06 5.60 -13.88
N SER A 23 19.19 6.26 -13.62
CA SER A 23 19.91 6.11 -12.35
C SER A 23 19.11 6.70 -11.18
N CYS A 24 18.91 5.91 -10.12
CA CYS A 24 18.24 6.37 -8.89
C CYS A 24 19.01 7.51 -8.22
N ARG A 25 20.35 7.49 -8.26
CA ARG A 25 21.22 8.55 -7.73
C ARG A 25 21.07 9.83 -8.53
N LEU A 26 21.04 9.73 -9.86
CA LEU A 26 20.79 10.87 -10.74
C LEU A 26 19.42 11.50 -10.41
N PHE A 27 18.38 10.68 -10.31
CA PHE A 27 17.04 11.17 -9.98
C PHE A 27 17.01 11.87 -8.61
N TYR A 28 17.61 11.25 -7.59
CA TYR A 28 17.72 11.82 -6.25
C TYR A 28 18.35 13.22 -6.26
N TYR A 29 19.55 13.37 -6.85
CA TYR A 29 20.23 14.66 -6.86
C TYR A 29 19.50 15.70 -7.71
N ARG A 30 18.90 15.31 -8.84
CA ARG A 30 18.10 16.24 -9.66
C ARG A 30 16.86 16.75 -8.93
N LEU A 31 16.24 15.91 -8.11
CA LEU A 31 15.10 16.30 -7.27
C LEU A 31 15.54 17.22 -6.13
N TRP A 32 16.68 16.93 -5.50
CA TRP A 32 17.31 17.77 -4.49
C TRP A 32 17.64 19.18 -5.02
N ASP A 33 18.29 19.26 -6.17
CA ASP A 33 18.67 20.53 -6.81
C ASP A 33 17.44 21.36 -7.19
N LEU A 34 16.42 20.73 -7.76
CA LEU A 34 15.18 21.41 -8.10
C LEU A 34 14.48 21.95 -6.85
N TYR A 35 14.42 21.15 -5.79
CA TYR A 35 13.84 21.60 -4.52
C TYR A 35 14.59 22.80 -3.95
N LYS A 36 15.93 22.77 -3.91
CA LYS A 36 16.73 23.91 -3.44
C LYS A 36 16.49 25.17 -4.27
N LYS A 37 16.37 25.05 -5.59
CA LYS A 37 16.05 26.19 -6.47
C LYS A 37 14.67 26.79 -6.17
N VAL A 38 13.65 25.95 -6.06
CA VAL A 38 12.26 26.40 -5.87
C VAL A 38 12.01 26.89 -4.43
N LYS A 39 12.62 26.24 -3.44
CA LYS A 39 12.41 26.49 -2.01
C LYS A 39 13.55 27.27 -1.37
N ARG A 40 14.26 28.08 -2.15
CA ARG A 40 15.25 29.09 -1.70
C ARG A 40 16.31 28.51 -0.76
N ASN A 41 16.97 27.42 -1.20
CA ASN A 41 18.03 26.71 -0.49
C ASN A 41 17.64 26.06 0.86
N SER A 42 16.35 25.84 1.11
CA SER A 42 15.93 25.01 2.24
C SER A 42 16.30 23.53 2.06
N THR A 43 16.47 22.84 3.19
CA THR A 43 16.72 21.39 3.21
C THR A 43 15.46 20.64 2.80
N PRO A 44 15.52 19.72 1.82
CA PRO A 44 14.37 18.93 1.41
C PRO A 44 13.93 17.95 2.51
N PRO A 45 12.62 17.80 2.77
CA PRO A 45 12.12 16.76 3.66
C PRO A 45 12.25 15.37 3.01
N LEU A 46 12.31 14.32 3.84
CA LEU A 46 12.40 12.94 3.35
C LEU A 46 11.22 12.53 2.45
N SER A 47 10.03 13.10 2.67
CA SER A 47 8.84 12.82 1.88
C SER A 47 9.01 13.15 0.40
N LEU A 48 9.89 14.10 0.06
CA LEU A 48 10.25 14.40 -1.33
C LEU A 48 10.81 13.17 -2.06
N PHE A 49 11.58 12.34 -1.35
CA PHE A 49 12.23 11.15 -1.88
C PHE A 49 11.45 9.87 -1.57
N GLY A 50 10.20 9.98 -1.09
CA GLY A 50 9.44 8.85 -0.53
C GLY A 50 9.39 7.62 -1.45
N GLN A 51 9.22 7.81 -2.76
CA GLN A 51 9.20 6.70 -3.73
C GLN A 51 10.55 5.98 -3.82
N LEU A 52 11.67 6.72 -3.80
CA LEU A 52 13.00 6.12 -3.77
C LEU A 52 13.28 5.42 -2.44
N LEU A 53 12.88 6.02 -1.33
CA LEU A 53 13.11 5.44 0.00
C LEU A 53 12.29 4.18 0.22
N TRP A 54 11.05 4.11 -0.27
CA TRP A 54 10.26 2.87 -0.26
C TRP A 54 10.90 1.76 -1.09
N ARG A 55 11.46 2.11 -2.26
CA ARG A 55 12.28 1.17 -3.04
C ARG A 55 13.44 0.65 -2.19
N GLU A 56 14.32 1.53 -1.69
CA GLU A 56 15.49 1.12 -0.89
C GLU A 56 15.12 0.32 0.36
N PHE A 57 13.99 0.65 1.01
CA PHE A 57 13.47 -0.11 2.14
C PHE A 57 13.22 -1.58 1.78
N PHE A 58 12.51 -1.84 0.68
CA PHE A 58 12.23 -3.22 0.26
C PHE A 58 13.47 -3.96 -0.25
N TYR A 59 14.37 -3.30 -0.98
CA TYR A 59 15.65 -3.91 -1.36
C TYR A 59 16.45 -4.33 -0.11
N THR A 60 16.53 -3.46 0.89
CA THR A 60 17.22 -3.74 2.15
C THR A 60 16.55 -4.88 2.94
N ALA A 61 15.22 -4.90 2.99
CA ALA A 61 14.47 -5.96 3.68
C ALA A 61 14.62 -7.34 3.00
N ALA A 62 14.74 -7.36 1.68
CA ALA A 62 14.81 -8.59 0.89
C ALA A 62 16.23 -9.17 0.78
N THR A 63 17.28 -8.34 0.82
CA THR A 63 18.64 -8.72 0.41
C THR A 63 19.23 -9.96 1.10
N ASN A 64 18.84 -10.21 2.36
CA ASN A 64 19.33 -11.34 3.16
C ASN A 64 18.24 -12.41 3.40
N ASN A 65 17.12 -12.34 2.70
CA ASN A 65 15.99 -13.25 2.86
C ASN A 65 15.68 -13.97 1.53
N PRO A 66 16.23 -15.18 1.30
CA PRO A 66 15.96 -15.94 0.07
C PRO A 66 14.51 -16.44 -0.03
N ARG A 67 13.70 -16.29 1.02
CA ARG A 67 12.29 -16.69 1.07
C ARG A 67 11.36 -15.46 1.08
N PHE A 68 11.86 -14.27 0.73
CA PHE A 68 11.10 -13.02 0.83
C PHE A 68 9.82 -13.01 -0.03
N ASP A 69 9.80 -13.75 -1.14
CA ASP A 69 8.64 -13.90 -2.04
C ASP A 69 7.69 -15.05 -1.67
N ARG A 70 7.88 -15.68 -0.50
CA ARG A 70 7.08 -16.80 -0.02
C ARG A 70 6.53 -16.53 1.37
N MET A 71 5.42 -17.18 1.71
CA MET A 71 4.87 -17.17 3.05
C MET A 71 5.58 -18.19 3.94
N GLU A 72 5.63 -19.45 3.52
CA GLU A 72 6.20 -20.53 4.32
C GLU A 72 7.73 -20.42 4.43
N GLY A 73 8.24 -20.47 5.67
CA GLY A 73 9.66 -20.35 5.98
C GLY A 73 10.22 -18.93 5.83
N ASN A 74 9.39 -17.92 5.57
CA ASN A 74 9.80 -16.53 5.57
C ASN A 74 9.69 -15.94 6.99
N PRO A 75 10.82 -15.56 7.63
CA PRO A 75 10.85 -15.21 9.06
C PRO A 75 10.07 -13.95 9.42
N ILE A 76 9.78 -13.07 8.45
CA ILE A 76 9.03 -11.84 8.68
C ILE A 76 7.54 -11.96 8.33
N CYS A 77 7.15 -13.05 7.66
CA CYS A 77 5.79 -13.21 7.14
C CYS A 77 4.91 -13.98 8.13
N ILE A 78 3.76 -13.40 8.44
CA ILE A 78 2.69 -14.05 9.19
C ILE A 78 2.14 -15.22 8.36
N GLN A 79 1.96 -16.37 9.01
CA GLN A 79 1.39 -17.57 8.40
C GLN A 79 -0.14 -17.47 8.45
N ILE A 80 -0.73 -16.93 7.38
CA ILE A 80 -2.18 -16.78 7.24
C ILE A 80 -2.73 -17.98 6.45
N PRO A 81 -3.78 -18.66 6.93
CA PRO A 81 -4.40 -19.77 6.19
C PRO A 81 -5.23 -19.21 5.03
N TRP A 82 -4.56 -18.81 3.96
CA TRP A 82 -5.19 -18.35 2.72
C TRP A 82 -5.89 -19.51 1.98
N ASP A 83 -6.99 -19.21 1.30
CA ASP A 83 -7.76 -20.18 0.54
C ASP A 83 -7.07 -20.50 -0.79
N ARG A 84 -7.14 -21.78 -1.20
CA ARG A 84 -6.75 -22.21 -2.55
C ARG A 84 -7.95 -22.17 -3.46
N ASN A 85 -8.13 -21.07 -4.19
CA ASN A 85 -9.23 -20.88 -5.12
C ASN A 85 -8.72 -20.46 -6.50
N PRO A 86 -8.33 -21.41 -7.36
CA PRO A 86 -7.77 -21.11 -8.68
C PRO A 86 -8.78 -20.41 -9.60
N GLU A 87 -10.08 -20.69 -9.45
CA GLU A 87 -11.12 -20.04 -10.25
C GLU A 87 -11.27 -18.55 -9.89
N ALA A 88 -11.32 -18.23 -8.59
CA ALA A 88 -11.38 -16.83 -8.15
C ALA A 88 -10.11 -16.06 -8.53
N LEU A 89 -8.93 -16.70 -8.41
CA LEU A 89 -7.66 -16.13 -8.85
C LEU A 89 -7.67 -15.82 -10.35
N ALA A 90 -8.13 -16.75 -11.19
CA ALA A 90 -8.21 -16.55 -12.63
C ALA A 90 -9.15 -15.38 -12.98
N LYS A 91 -10.34 -15.33 -12.36
CA LYS A 91 -11.28 -14.21 -12.56
C LYS A 91 -10.67 -12.87 -12.15
N TRP A 92 -9.92 -12.82 -11.05
CA TRP A 92 -9.21 -11.60 -10.64
C TRP A 92 -8.09 -11.22 -11.63
N ALA A 93 -7.22 -12.17 -11.99
CA ALA A 93 -6.09 -11.95 -12.87
C ALA A 93 -6.54 -11.47 -14.27
N GLU A 94 -7.66 -12.00 -14.77
CA GLU A 94 -8.21 -11.69 -16.09
C GLU A 94 -9.16 -10.48 -16.11
N GLY A 95 -9.45 -9.86 -14.96
CA GLY A 95 -10.40 -8.74 -14.88
C GLY A 95 -11.85 -9.16 -15.20
N LYS A 96 -12.29 -10.27 -14.61
CA LYS A 96 -13.63 -10.86 -14.74
C LYS A 96 -14.31 -11.08 -13.38
N THR A 97 -14.02 -10.22 -12.41
CA THR A 97 -14.60 -10.30 -11.06
C THR A 97 -16.05 -9.82 -11.03
N GLY A 98 -16.51 -9.12 -12.06
CA GLY A 98 -17.82 -8.49 -12.08
C GLY A 98 -17.88 -7.20 -11.28
N PHE A 99 -16.75 -6.73 -10.71
CA PHE A 99 -16.60 -5.40 -10.12
C PHE A 99 -15.85 -4.49 -11.10
N PRO A 100 -16.54 -3.54 -11.77
CA PRO A 100 -15.95 -2.76 -12.86
C PRO A 100 -14.67 -2.01 -12.50
N TRP A 101 -14.56 -1.52 -11.26
CA TRP A 101 -13.35 -0.87 -10.77
C TRP A 101 -12.15 -1.80 -10.75
N ILE A 102 -12.31 -3.01 -10.18
CA ILE A 102 -11.25 -4.02 -10.10
C ILE A 102 -10.90 -4.52 -11.50
N ASP A 103 -11.91 -4.82 -12.30
CA ASP A 103 -11.74 -5.33 -13.66
C ASP A 103 -11.06 -4.32 -14.58
N ALA A 104 -11.39 -3.03 -14.46
CA ALA A 104 -10.74 -1.96 -15.23
C ALA A 104 -9.26 -1.81 -14.85
N ILE A 105 -8.92 -1.90 -13.57
CA ILE A 105 -7.52 -1.85 -13.11
C ILE A 105 -6.73 -3.04 -13.65
N MET A 106 -7.27 -4.25 -13.52
CA MET A 106 -6.60 -5.45 -14.00
C MET A 106 -6.47 -5.46 -15.53
N THR A 107 -7.44 -4.86 -16.24
CA THR A 107 -7.37 -4.65 -17.68
C THR A 107 -6.30 -3.63 -18.06
N GLN A 108 -6.21 -2.49 -17.36
CA GLN A 108 -5.14 -1.51 -17.58
C GLN A 108 -3.77 -2.14 -17.35
N LEU A 109 -3.60 -2.87 -16.24
CA LEU A 109 -2.36 -3.56 -15.93
C LEU A 109 -1.92 -4.48 -17.07
N ARG A 110 -2.84 -5.31 -17.58
CA ARG A 110 -2.55 -6.24 -18.67
C ARG A 110 -2.23 -5.54 -20.00
N GLN A 111 -2.89 -4.42 -20.30
CA GLN A 111 -2.71 -3.70 -21.56
C GLN A 111 -1.47 -2.80 -21.58
N GLU A 112 -1.17 -2.14 -20.46
CA GLU A 112 -0.18 -1.05 -20.39
C GLU A 112 1.03 -1.40 -19.53
N GLY A 113 0.95 -2.46 -18.72
CA GLY A 113 2.02 -2.89 -17.82
C GLY A 113 2.28 -1.95 -16.65
N TRP A 114 1.40 -0.97 -16.42
CA TRP A 114 1.50 -0.05 -15.28
C TRP A 114 0.12 0.34 -14.78
N ILE A 115 0.00 0.41 -13.45
CA ILE A 115 -1.18 0.95 -12.76
C ILE A 115 -0.73 1.81 -11.57
N HIS A 116 -1.54 2.83 -11.29
CA HIS A 116 -1.32 3.76 -10.17
C HIS A 116 -1.24 3.02 -8.82
N HIS A 117 -0.45 3.53 -7.87
CA HIS A 117 -0.22 2.85 -6.58
C HIS A 117 -1.52 2.58 -5.80
N LEU A 118 -2.47 3.52 -5.77
CA LEU A 118 -3.79 3.28 -5.15
C LEU A 118 -4.63 2.22 -5.88
N ALA A 119 -4.44 2.04 -7.19
CA ALA A 119 -5.09 0.97 -7.93
C ALA A 119 -4.49 -0.39 -7.54
N ARG A 120 -3.15 -0.46 -7.33
CA ARG A 120 -2.48 -1.65 -6.76
C ARG A 120 -3.05 -2.01 -5.39
N HIS A 121 -3.24 -1.01 -4.53
CA HIS A 121 -3.84 -1.23 -3.20
C HIS A 121 -5.25 -1.81 -3.30
N ALA A 122 -6.08 -1.29 -4.21
CA ALA A 122 -7.44 -1.77 -4.38
C ALA A 122 -7.49 -3.24 -4.83
N VAL A 123 -6.72 -3.61 -5.87
CA VAL A 123 -6.74 -4.98 -6.40
C VAL A 123 -6.04 -5.98 -5.47
N ALA A 124 -4.99 -5.56 -4.75
CA ALA A 124 -4.33 -6.41 -3.75
C ALA A 124 -5.23 -6.64 -2.54
N CYS A 125 -5.94 -5.60 -2.07
CA CYS A 125 -6.92 -5.73 -1.01
C CYS A 125 -8.04 -6.69 -1.43
N PHE A 126 -8.61 -6.52 -2.63
CA PHE A 126 -9.66 -7.40 -3.14
C PHE A 126 -9.21 -8.86 -3.22
N LEU A 127 -8.00 -9.14 -3.74
CA LEU A 127 -7.49 -10.51 -3.84
C LEU A 127 -7.26 -11.17 -2.46
N THR A 128 -6.73 -10.40 -1.50
CA THR A 128 -6.24 -10.95 -0.23
C THR A 128 -7.26 -10.75 0.90
N ARG A 129 -6.95 -9.90 1.88
CA ARG A 129 -7.73 -9.71 3.12
C ARG A 129 -9.09 -9.01 2.93
N GLY A 130 -9.35 -8.43 1.77
CA GLY A 130 -10.58 -7.71 1.47
C GLY A 130 -11.71 -8.67 1.11
N ASP A 131 -11.53 -9.44 0.05
CA ASP A 131 -12.63 -10.19 -0.56
C ASP A 131 -12.29 -11.68 -0.81
N LEU A 132 -11.34 -11.98 -1.68
CA LEU A 132 -11.17 -13.36 -2.17
C LEU A 132 -10.41 -14.30 -1.23
N TRP A 133 -9.73 -13.77 -0.21
CA TRP A 133 -8.94 -14.54 0.76
C TRP A 133 -7.87 -15.44 0.11
N VAL A 134 -7.36 -15.05 -1.06
CA VAL A 134 -6.29 -15.76 -1.78
C VAL A 134 -4.92 -15.24 -1.32
N SER A 135 -3.91 -16.13 -1.33
CA SER A 135 -2.55 -15.76 -0.91
C SER A 135 -1.98 -14.62 -1.74
N TRP A 136 -1.34 -13.67 -1.05
CA TRP A 136 -0.58 -12.58 -1.66
C TRP A 136 0.53 -13.08 -2.60
N GLU A 137 1.04 -14.30 -2.39
CA GLU A 137 2.02 -14.94 -3.28
C GLU A 137 1.47 -15.13 -4.70
N SER A 138 0.17 -15.40 -4.85
CA SER A 138 -0.47 -15.51 -6.17
C SER A 138 -0.55 -14.14 -6.85
N GLY A 139 -0.80 -13.09 -6.07
CA GLY A 139 -0.78 -11.71 -6.54
C GLY A 139 0.61 -11.27 -7.01
N VAL A 140 1.66 -11.64 -6.26
CA VAL A 140 3.07 -11.43 -6.65
C VAL A 140 3.32 -12.01 -8.03
N ARG A 141 2.91 -13.25 -8.30
CA ARG A 141 3.12 -13.91 -9.61
C ARG A 141 2.44 -13.19 -10.76
N VAL A 142 1.19 -12.77 -10.59
CA VAL A 142 0.47 -12.02 -11.64
C VAL A 142 1.10 -10.64 -11.87
N PHE A 143 1.55 -9.96 -10.81
CA PHE A 143 2.22 -8.67 -10.95
C PHE A 143 3.62 -8.83 -11.55
N ASP A 144 4.34 -9.91 -11.24
CA ASP A 144 5.65 -10.21 -11.85
C ASP A 144 5.53 -10.44 -13.37
N GLU A 145 4.43 -11.08 -13.81
CA GLU A 145 4.15 -11.31 -15.23
C GLU A 145 3.78 -10.02 -15.98
N LEU A 146 3.00 -9.12 -15.34
CA LEU A 146 2.36 -8.01 -16.05
C LEU A 146 2.96 -6.62 -15.76
N LEU A 147 3.52 -6.39 -14.57
CA LEU A 147 3.86 -5.05 -14.08
C LEU A 147 5.31 -4.68 -14.42
N LEU A 148 5.50 -3.66 -15.26
CA LEU A 148 6.81 -3.23 -15.77
C LEU A 148 7.77 -2.74 -14.69
N ASP A 149 7.26 -2.23 -13.57
CA ASP A 149 8.08 -1.75 -12.46
C ASP A 149 8.13 -2.71 -11.27
N ALA A 150 7.68 -3.96 -11.45
CA ALA A 150 7.91 -5.01 -10.47
C ALA A 150 9.38 -5.46 -10.49
N ASP A 151 10.02 -5.43 -9.33
CA ASP A 151 11.16 -6.28 -9.02
C ASP A 151 10.80 -7.22 -7.87
N PHE A 152 11.63 -8.24 -7.68
CA PHE A 152 11.49 -9.25 -6.63
C PHE A 152 11.22 -8.62 -5.25
N SER A 153 12.03 -7.63 -4.86
CA SER A 153 11.99 -7.03 -3.53
C SER A 153 10.77 -6.14 -3.32
N VAL A 154 10.55 -5.19 -4.22
CA VAL A 154 9.45 -4.22 -4.15
C VAL A 154 8.10 -4.91 -4.34
N ASN A 155 8.00 -5.87 -5.26
CA ASN A 155 6.76 -6.60 -5.51
C ASN A 155 6.37 -7.44 -4.29
N ALA A 156 7.24 -8.36 -3.83
CA ALA A 156 6.97 -9.20 -2.67
C ALA A 156 6.73 -8.38 -1.39
N GLY A 157 7.56 -7.36 -1.16
CA GLY A 157 7.43 -6.48 -0.01
C GLY A 157 6.11 -5.71 0.02
N SER A 158 5.69 -5.17 -1.12
CA SER A 158 4.41 -4.46 -1.26
C SER A 158 3.23 -5.40 -1.04
N TRP A 159 3.26 -6.61 -1.59
CA TRP A 159 2.20 -7.59 -1.40
C TRP A 159 2.06 -8.03 0.06
N MET A 160 3.17 -8.33 0.74
CA MET A 160 3.16 -8.63 2.18
C MET A 160 2.65 -7.46 3.02
N TRP A 161 2.99 -6.22 2.65
CA TRP A 161 2.50 -5.01 3.35
C TRP A 161 0.99 -4.83 3.16
N LEU A 162 0.49 -4.92 1.93
CA LEU A 162 -0.92 -4.71 1.60
C LEU A 162 -1.85 -5.80 2.15
N SER A 163 -1.39 -7.05 2.19
CA SER A 163 -2.12 -8.18 2.77
C SER A 163 -2.08 -8.21 4.30
N CYS A 164 -1.33 -7.30 4.93
CA CYS A 164 -1.03 -7.30 6.37
C CYS A 164 -0.35 -8.61 6.80
N SER A 165 0.53 -9.15 5.97
CA SER A 165 1.34 -10.33 6.27
C SER A 165 2.71 -9.95 6.84
N ALA A 166 3.23 -8.75 6.59
CA ALA A 166 4.42 -8.20 7.22
C ALA A 166 4.37 -6.67 7.27
N PHE A 167 5.28 -6.06 8.04
CA PHE A 167 5.52 -4.61 8.17
C PHE A 167 4.39 -3.74 8.73
N PHE A 168 3.13 -4.08 8.45
CA PHE A 168 1.94 -3.30 8.82
C PHE A 168 0.83 -4.18 9.34
N GLN A 169 0.12 -3.68 10.36
CA GLN A 169 -0.82 -4.48 11.16
C GLN A 169 -2.24 -3.90 11.20
N GLN A 170 -2.52 -2.77 10.52
CA GLN A 170 -3.87 -2.19 10.50
C GLN A 170 -4.71 -2.81 9.38
N PHE A 171 -5.27 -4.00 9.65
CA PHE A 171 -6.06 -4.77 8.67
C PHE A 171 -7.53 -4.32 8.56
N PHE A 172 -8.00 -3.40 9.42
CA PHE A 172 -9.41 -3.00 9.51
C PHE A 172 -9.89 -2.09 8.38
N HIS A 173 -8.98 -1.42 7.66
CA HIS A 173 -9.35 -0.59 6.52
C HIS A 173 -9.21 -1.39 5.21
N CYS A 174 -10.30 -2.01 4.77
CA CYS A 174 -10.40 -2.63 3.44
C CYS A 174 -10.94 -1.61 2.42
N TYR A 175 -10.42 -1.64 1.19
CA TYR A 175 -10.93 -0.80 0.10
C TYR A 175 -12.24 -1.38 -0.43
N CYS A 176 -13.31 -0.58 -0.39
CA CYS A 176 -14.57 -0.98 -1.03
C CYS A 176 -14.39 -0.98 -2.57
N PRO A 177 -14.58 -2.11 -3.28
CA PRO A 177 -14.37 -2.24 -4.72
C PRO A 177 -15.37 -1.43 -5.55
N VAL A 178 -16.41 -0.88 -4.90
CA VAL A 178 -17.42 -0.02 -5.52
C VAL A 178 -17.22 1.44 -5.11
N GLY A 179 -17.19 1.69 -3.79
CA GLY A 179 -17.14 3.04 -3.24
C GLY A 179 -15.81 3.75 -3.48
N PHE A 180 -14.70 3.02 -3.51
CA PHE A 180 -13.39 3.64 -3.74
C PHE A 180 -13.29 4.22 -5.15
N GLY A 181 -13.58 3.42 -6.17
CA GLY A 181 -13.58 3.87 -7.56
C GLY A 181 -14.50 5.07 -7.79
N ARG A 182 -15.73 5.03 -7.25
CA ARG A 182 -16.70 6.14 -7.38
C ARG A 182 -16.22 7.45 -6.77
N ARG A 183 -15.48 7.40 -5.65
CA ARG A 183 -14.88 8.60 -5.05
C ARG A 183 -13.70 9.12 -5.86
N THR A 184 -12.95 8.24 -6.49
CA THR A 184 -11.78 8.60 -7.30
C THR A 184 -12.16 9.17 -8.66
N ASP A 185 -13.19 8.60 -9.30
CA ASP A 185 -13.69 8.99 -10.62
C ASP A 185 -15.24 8.94 -10.66
N PRO A 186 -15.95 9.98 -10.20
CA PRO A 186 -17.41 9.95 -10.16
C PRO A 186 -18.10 9.79 -11.52
N SER A 187 -17.48 10.19 -12.63
CA SER A 187 -18.05 10.00 -13.98
C SER A 187 -17.93 8.55 -14.48
N GLY A 188 -16.92 7.83 -13.98
CA GLY A 188 -16.59 6.46 -14.37
C GLY A 188 -15.90 6.38 -15.72
N ASP A 189 -15.28 7.47 -16.19
CA ASP A 189 -14.60 7.52 -17.48
C ASP A 189 -13.45 6.53 -17.57
N TYR A 190 -12.77 6.27 -16.45
CA TYR A 190 -11.75 5.23 -16.34
C TYR A 190 -12.33 3.84 -16.65
N ILE A 191 -13.53 3.51 -16.11
CA ILE A 191 -14.22 2.25 -16.43
C ILE A 191 -14.62 2.22 -17.90
N ARG A 192 -15.17 3.31 -18.46
CA ARG A 192 -15.57 3.33 -19.88
C ARG A 192 -14.39 3.11 -20.82
N ARG A 193 -13.21 3.61 -20.45
CA ARG A 193 -11.97 3.48 -21.21
C ARG A 193 -11.49 2.02 -21.25
N TYR A 194 -11.34 1.39 -20.08
CA TYR A 194 -10.75 0.05 -19.99
C TYR A 194 -11.78 -1.09 -20.14
N LEU A 195 -13.06 -0.81 -19.90
CA LEU A 195 -14.17 -1.75 -20.09
C LEU A 195 -15.21 -1.18 -21.07
N PRO A 196 -14.92 -1.12 -22.38
CA PRO A 196 -15.81 -0.52 -23.38
C PRO A 196 -17.22 -1.14 -23.45
N LYS A 197 -17.38 -2.40 -22.99
CA LYS A 197 -18.68 -3.06 -22.86
C LYS A 197 -19.63 -2.31 -21.91
N LEU A 198 -19.09 -1.65 -20.89
CA LEU A 198 -19.86 -0.89 -19.91
C LEU A 198 -20.07 0.58 -20.29
N LYS A 199 -19.58 1.02 -21.46
CA LYS A 199 -19.60 2.44 -21.85
C LYS A 199 -20.99 3.07 -21.93
N GLY A 200 -22.05 2.26 -22.09
CA GLY A 200 -23.44 2.72 -22.15
C GLY A 200 -24.11 2.90 -20.78
N PHE A 201 -23.51 2.42 -19.69
CA PHE A 201 -24.12 2.54 -18.36
C PHE A 201 -24.11 3.98 -17.84
N PRO A 202 -25.21 4.50 -17.28
CA PRO A 202 -25.19 5.77 -16.56
C PRO A 202 -24.20 5.74 -15.39
N SER A 203 -23.56 6.87 -15.07
CA SER A 203 -22.53 6.93 -14.00
C SER A 203 -23.03 6.46 -12.63
N ARG A 204 -24.34 6.58 -12.35
CA ARG A 204 -24.95 6.05 -11.11
C ARG A 204 -24.81 4.53 -10.94
N TYR A 205 -24.69 3.79 -12.05
CA TYR A 205 -24.59 2.32 -12.05
C TYR A 205 -23.25 1.79 -12.54
N ILE A 206 -22.36 2.63 -13.08
CA ILE A 206 -21.13 2.15 -13.74
C ILE A 206 -20.20 1.36 -12.80
N TYR A 207 -20.25 1.65 -11.49
CA TYR A 207 -19.48 0.95 -10.46
C TYR A 207 -20.19 -0.27 -9.86
N GLU A 208 -21.50 -0.41 -10.09
CA GLU A 208 -22.36 -1.48 -9.56
C GLU A 208 -23.45 -1.88 -10.58
N PRO A 209 -23.08 -2.29 -11.80
CA PRO A 209 -24.04 -2.42 -12.91
C PRO A 209 -25.07 -3.53 -12.68
N TRP A 210 -24.80 -4.46 -11.76
CA TRP A 210 -25.76 -5.47 -11.31
C TRP A 210 -27.00 -4.87 -10.61
N ASN A 211 -26.92 -3.65 -10.10
CA ASN A 211 -28.04 -2.92 -9.52
C ASN A 211 -28.83 -2.10 -10.56
N ALA A 212 -28.41 -2.09 -11.83
CA ALA A 212 -29.13 -1.42 -12.89
C ALA A 212 -30.39 -2.22 -13.30
N PRO A 213 -31.57 -1.58 -13.42
CA PRO A 213 -32.77 -2.22 -13.97
C PRO A 213 -32.53 -2.78 -15.38
N GLU A 214 -33.25 -3.84 -15.75
CA GLU A 214 -33.11 -4.47 -17.07
C GLU A 214 -33.29 -3.49 -18.24
N SER A 215 -34.19 -2.50 -18.10
CA SER A 215 -34.38 -1.45 -19.11
C SER A 215 -33.11 -0.62 -19.34
N ILE A 216 -32.36 -0.33 -18.28
CA ILE A 216 -31.08 0.38 -18.36
C ILE A 216 -30.00 -0.52 -18.97
N GLN A 217 -29.95 -1.80 -18.59
CA GLN A 217 -29.00 -2.76 -19.18
C GLN A 217 -29.22 -2.93 -20.69
N LYS A 218 -30.48 -3.05 -21.12
CA LYS A 218 -30.87 -3.11 -22.54
C LYS A 218 -30.49 -1.81 -23.27
N ALA A 219 -30.76 -0.65 -22.70
CA ALA A 219 -30.37 0.65 -23.27
C ALA A 219 -28.83 0.80 -23.38
N ALA A 220 -28.09 0.30 -22.39
CA ALA A 220 -26.63 0.27 -22.40
C ALA A 220 -26.04 -0.79 -23.35
N LYS A 221 -26.87 -1.68 -23.92
CA LYS A 221 -26.49 -2.83 -24.76
C LYS A 221 -25.49 -3.77 -24.07
N CYS A 222 -25.69 -3.99 -22.76
CA CYS A 222 -24.86 -4.89 -21.97
C CYS A 222 -25.69 -5.49 -20.84
N ILE A 223 -25.99 -6.78 -20.95
CA ILE A 223 -26.74 -7.56 -19.96
C ILE A 223 -25.77 -8.19 -18.97
N ILE A 224 -25.98 -7.91 -17.68
CA ILE A 224 -25.14 -8.41 -16.60
C ILE A 224 -25.42 -9.90 -16.34
N GLY A 225 -24.36 -10.70 -16.36
CA GLY A 225 -24.40 -12.16 -16.36
C GLY A 225 -24.27 -12.78 -17.75
N VAL A 226 -24.32 -11.98 -18.83
CA VAL A 226 -24.14 -12.45 -20.22
C VAL A 226 -22.96 -11.73 -20.86
N ASP A 227 -23.06 -10.41 -21.04
CA ASP A 227 -22.04 -9.60 -21.73
C ASP A 227 -20.88 -9.21 -20.81
N TYR A 228 -21.19 -8.99 -19.54
CA TYR A 228 -20.28 -8.69 -18.43
C TYR A 228 -20.67 -9.53 -17.20
N PRO A 229 -19.72 -10.13 -16.46
CA PRO A 229 -20.03 -11.06 -15.38
C PRO A 229 -20.78 -10.40 -14.20
N ARG A 230 -21.52 -11.21 -13.44
CA ARG A 230 -22.05 -10.83 -12.13
C ARG A 230 -20.89 -10.77 -11.11
N PRO A 231 -21.02 -9.97 -10.02
CA PRO A 231 -20.07 -9.99 -8.92
C PRO A 231 -19.80 -11.40 -8.43
N ILE A 232 -18.52 -11.77 -8.34
CA ILE A 232 -18.11 -13.12 -7.90
C ILE A 232 -18.29 -13.34 -6.39
N VAL A 233 -18.51 -12.26 -5.63
CA VAL A 233 -18.73 -12.26 -4.18
C VAL A 233 -19.71 -11.16 -3.78
N ASN A 234 -20.34 -11.31 -2.62
CA ASN A 234 -21.00 -10.20 -1.92
C ASN A 234 -19.97 -9.48 -1.04
N HIS A 235 -19.54 -8.28 -1.45
CA HIS A 235 -18.49 -7.53 -0.75
C HIS A 235 -18.81 -7.26 0.73
N ALA A 236 -20.06 -6.89 1.06
CA ALA A 236 -20.41 -6.52 2.44
C ALA A 236 -20.31 -7.73 3.38
N GLU A 237 -20.79 -8.88 2.96
CA GLU A 237 -20.71 -10.13 3.72
C GLU A 237 -19.27 -10.65 3.81
N THR A 238 -18.58 -10.66 2.66
CA THR A 238 -17.24 -11.25 2.52
C THR A 238 -16.19 -10.44 3.27
N SER A 239 -16.19 -9.12 3.12
CA SER A 239 -15.24 -8.24 3.84
C SER A 239 -15.45 -8.29 5.35
N ARG A 240 -16.70 -8.37 5.83
CA ARG A 240 -17.01 -8.55 7.25
C ARG A 240 -16.44 -9.85 7.79
N LEU A 241 -16.62 -10.96 7.05
CA LEU A 241 -16.06 -12.25 7.41
C LEU A 241 -14.52 -12.21 7.45
N ASN A 242 -13.90 -11.63 6.42
CA ASN A 242 -12.43 -11.57 6.31
C ASN A 242 -11.79 -10.66 7.36
N ILE A 243 -12.43 -9.56 7.75
CA ILE A 243 -11.99 -8.72 8.86
C ILE A 243 -11.98 -9.53 10.18
N GLU A 244 -13.02 -10.33 10.42
CA GLU A 244 -13.07 -11.19 11.60
C GLU A 244 -12.00 -12.30 11.55
N ARG A 245 -11.77 -12.93 10.38
CA ARG A 245 -10.65 -13.88 10.19
C ARG A 245 -9.30 -13.24 10.53
N MET A 246 -9.02 -12.04 10.00
CA MET A 246 -7.79 -11.30 10.31
C MET A 246 -7.66 -10.98 11.80
N LYS A 247 -8.75 -10.54 12.44
CA LYS A 247 -8.77 -10.27 13.87
C LYS A 247 -8.42 -11.51 14.70
N GLN A 248 -8.98 -12.67 14.36
CA GLN A 248 -8.69 -13.93 15.04
C GLN A 248 -7.22 -14.34 14.88
N ILE A 249 -6.66 -14.20 13.68
CA ILE A 249 -5.23 -14.47 13.41
C ILE A 249 -4.35 -13.58 14.30
N TYR A 250 -4.60 -12.27 14.30
CA TYR A 250 -3.81 -11.32 15.09
C TYR A 250 -3.99 -11.51 16.61
N GLN A 251 -5.15 -11.94 17.07
CA GLN A 251 -5.38 -12.32 18.47
C GLN A 251 -4.59 -13.57 18.88
N GLN A 252 -4.46 -14.55 17.99
CA GLN A 252 -3.65 -15.74 18.26
C GLN A 252 -2.15 -15.40 18.29
N LEU A 253 -1.70 -14.50 17.41
CA LEU A 253 -0.30 -14.03 17.38
C LEU A 253 0.08 -13.23 18.63
N SER A 254 -0.80 -12.36 19.14
CA SER A 254 -0.53 -11.57 20.35
C SER A 254 -0.41 -12.45 21.59
N ARG A 255 -1.26 -13.48 21.69
CA ARG A 255 -1.18 -14.51 22.74
C ARG A 255 0.14 -15.28 22.67
N TYR A 256 0.66 -15.55 21.47
CA TYR A 256 1.91 -16.30 21.28
C TYR A 256 3.18 -15.47 21.56
N ARG A 257 3.12 -14.15 21.34
CA ARG A 257 4.28 -13.25 21.54
C ARG A 257 4.36 -12.60 22.92
N GLY A 258 3.42 -12.87 23.83
CA GLY A 258 3.39 -12.26 25.16
C GLY A 258 3.21 -10.74 25.16
N LEU A 259 2.93 -10.14 23.99
CA LEU A 259 2.67 -8.72 23.83
C LEU A 259 1.15 -8.51 23.79
N CYS A 260 0.61 -7.97 24.88
CA CYS A 260 -0.69 -7.29 24.88
C CYS A 260 -0.60 -6.02 24.00
N LEU A 261 -0.56 -6.20 22.68
CA LEU A 261 -0.67 -5.15 21.67
C LEU A 261 -1.95 -5.39 20.88
N LEU A 262 -3.09 -5.32 21.57
CA LEU A 262 -4.32 -4.92 20.91
C LEU A 262 -4.69 -3.58 21.52
N ALA A 263 -4.30 -2.51 20.83
CA ALA A 263 -5.06 -1.28 20.90
C ALA A 263 -6.53 -1.65 20.65
N SER A 264 -7.39 -1.22 21.55
CA SER A 264 -8.83 -1.48 21.59
C SER A 264 -9.42 -1.53 20.19
N VAL A 265 -9.96 -2.68 19.78
CA VAL A 265 -10.74 -2.81 18.54
C VAL A 265 -11.97 -1.90 18.69
N PRO A 266 -12.15 -0.85 17.87
CA PRO A 266 -13.37 -0.06 17.93
C PRO A 266 -14.55 -0.95 17.56
N SER A 267 -15.56 -1.01 18.41
CA SER A 267 -16.85 -1.63 18.09
C SER A 267 -17.48 -0.86 16.93
N CYS A 268 -17.71 -1.54 15.80
CA CYS A 268 -18.36 -0.93 14.64
C CYS A 268 -19.81 -0.55 14.97
N VAL A 269 -20.03 0.74 15.23
CA VAL A 269 -21.30 1.44 15.03
C VAL A 269 -20.97 2.91 14.72
N GLU A 270 -21.27 3.33 13.48
CA GLU A 270 -21.31 4.71 12.96
C GLU A 270 -19.94 5.43 12.88
N ASP A 271 -19.44 5.96 11.77
CA ASP A 271 -20.04 6.91 10.82
C ASP A 271 -19.22 6.91 9.49
N LEU A 272 -19.87 6.69 8.35
CA LEU A 272 -19.23 6.53 7.01
C LEU A 272 -18.97 7.86 6.28
N SER A 273 -18.77 8.95 7.02
CA SER A 273 -18.98 10.30 6.50
C SER A 273 -17.80 11.28 6.65
N ASN A 274 -16.62 10.85 7.14
CA ASN A 274 -15.47 11.75 7.29
C ASN A 274 -14.27 11.43 6.37
N PRO A 275 -13.61 12.46 5.80
CA PRO A 275 -12.53 12.31 4.85
C PRO A 275 -11.24 11.81 5.51
N VAL A 276 -10.48 11.04 4.73
CA VAL A 276 -9.12 10.60 5.05
C VAL A 276 -8.24 11.85 5.23
N ALA A 277 -7.75 12.08 6.45
CA ALA A 277 -6.71 13.08 6.70
C ALA A 277 -5.35 12.51 6.25
N GLU A 278 -4.73 13.19 5.28
CA GLU A 278 -3.30 13.04 5.00
C GLU A 278 -2.47 13.52 6.20
N PRO A 279 -1.22 13.05 6.38
CA PRO A 279 -0.29 13.67 7.32
C PRO A 279 0.09 15.05 6.75
N SER A 280 -0.57 16.10 7.24
CA SER A 280 -0.32 17.47 6.81
C SER A 280 1.03 17.96 7.33
N SER A 281 1.82 18.46 6.39
CA SER A 281 2.98 19.31 6.61
C SER A 281 2.60 20.57 7.39
N SER A 282 3.37 20.88 8.43
CA SER A 282 3.28 22.07 9.26
C SER A 282 3.28 23.38 8.45
N GLN A 283 2.21 24.16 8.55
CA GLN A 283 2.21 25.60 8.25
C GLN A 283 2.33 26.39 9.56
N MET A 284 3.42 27.15 9.71
CA MET A 284 3.45 28.44 10.41
C MET A 284 3.29 29.52 9.32
N GLY A 285 2.69 30.70 9.51
CA GLY A 285 2.05 31.37 10.64
C GLY A 285 1.57 32.74 10.11
N GLY A 286 0.55 33.32 10.71
CA GLY A 286 0.01 34.64 10.36
C GLY A 286 -0.45 35.37 11.62
N THR A 287 0.08 36.57 11.81
CA THR A 287 -0.07 37.50 12.93
C THR A 287 -1.46 38.13 13.05
N SER A 288 -2.02 38.22 14.26
CA SER A 288 -2.68 39.45 14.78
C SER A 288 -3.12 39.31 16.24
N SER A 289 -3.03 40.43 16.95
CA SER A 289 -3.22 40.74 18.37
C SER A 289 -4.65 40.61 18.94
N ALA A 290 -4.79 40.25 20.23
CA ALA A 290 -5.47 41.03 21.30
C ALA A 290 -5.73 40.23 22.61
N GLY A 291 -5.31 40.78 23.76
CA GLY A 291 -6.07 40.87 25.04
C GLY A 291 -6.35 39.63 25.93
N PRO A 292 -6.05 39.66 27.26
CA PRO A 292 -6.11 38.48 28.16
C PRO A 292 -7.29 38.44 29.14
N ARG A 293 -7.75 37.24 29.61
CA ARG A 293 -8.30 36.95 30.97
C ARG A 293 -8.83 35.49 31.16
N PRO A 294 -9.10 34.98 32.40
CA PRO A 294 -8.22 34.04 33.10
C PRO A 294 -8.84 32.65 33.43
N LEU A 295 -7.99 31.74 33.93
CA LEU A 295 -8.30 30.40 34.49
C LEU A 295 -8.94 30.46 35.90
N PRO A 296 -9.65 29.39 36.31
CA PRO A 296 -9.79 29.02 37.71
C PRO A 296 -8.99 27.75 38.12
N SER A 297 -8.37 27.86 39.29
CA SER A 297 -7.78 26.87 40.23
C SER A 297 -8.73 25.70 40.60
N GLY A 298 -8.36 24.50 41.06
CA GLY A 298 -7.14 23.86 41.61
C GLY A 298 -7.50 22.35 41.83
N PRO A 299 -6.96 21.57 42.81
CA PRO A 299 -5.83 21.79 43.72
C PRO A 299 -4.69 20.75 43.53
N ALA A 300 -3.64 20.91 44.35
CA ALA A 300 -2.31 20.34 44.20
C ALA A 300 -1.97 19.13 45.10
N SER A 301 -0.91 18.43 44.67
CA SER A 301 0.20 17.84 45.47
C SER A 301 0.04 16.45 46.12
N PRO A 302 1.15 15.67 46.36
CA PRO A 302 2.49 16.17 46.68
C PRO A 302 3.72 15.61 45.93
N LYS A 303 4.74 16.46 46.03
CA LYS A 303 6.14 16.37 45.59
C LYS A 303 6.91 15.24 46.27
N ARG A 304 7.87 14.65 45.56
CA ARG A 304 9.06 14.02 46.16
C ARG A 304 10.30 14.73 45.62
N LYS A 305 11.01 15.43 46.52
CA LYS A 305 12.36 15.95 46.32
C LYS A 305 13.34 14.78 46.25
N LEU A 306 14.34 14.87 45.38
CA LEU A 306 15.71 14.46 45.72
C LEU A 306 16.70 15.33 44.94
N GLU A 307 17.81 15.62 45.59
CA GLU A 307 18.74 16.72 45.34
C GLU A 307 19.74 16.46 44.19
N ALA A 308 20.30 17.55 43.69
CA ALA A 308 21.34 17.61 42.69
C ALA A 308 22.75 17.53 43.31
N ALA A 309 23.68 16.90 42.60
CA ALA A 309 25.11 17.11 42.74
C ALA A 309 25.78 17.01 41.35
N GLU A 310 26.23 18.15 40.83
CA GLU A 310 27.31 18.34 39.83
C GLU A 310 28.66 18.11 40.54
N GLU A 311 29.83 17.76 39.99
CA GLU A 311 30.51 17.52 38.68
C GLU A 311 31.92 16.90 39.08
N PRO A 312 32.93 16.53 38.24
CA PRO A 312 33.31 17.01 36.89
C PRO A 312 33.84 15.88 35.92
N PRO A 313 34.42 16.20 34.73
CA PRO A 313 34.55 15.26 33.60
C PRO A 313 35.92 14.56 33.52
N GLY A 314 35.93 13.35 32.95
CA GLY A 314 37.15 12.55 32.73
C GLY A 314 37.11 11.75 31.43
N GLU A 315 37.88 12.25 30.46
CA GLU A 315 38.63 11.58 29.37
C GLU A 315 38.07 10.38 28.57
N GLU A 316 37.94 10.70 27.28
CA GLU A 316 38.00 9.91 26.05
C GLU A 316 38.91 8.65 26.09
N LEU A 317 38.38 7.48 25.66
CA LEU A 317 39.20 6.38 25.14
C LEU A 317 38.47 5.60 24.04
N SER A 318 38.80 5.99 22.80
CA SER A 318 38.56 5.27 21.56
C SER A 318 39.16 3.85 21.60
N LYS A 319 38.32 2.82 21.42
CA LYS A 319 38.79 1.47 21.07
C LYS A 319 38.29 1.10 19.67
N ARG A 320 39.16 1.36 18.71
CA ARG A 320 39.12 0.89 17.32
C ARG A 320 39.32 -0.63 17.32
N ALA A 321 38.32 -1.39 16.89
CA ALA A 321 38.49 -2.81 16.60
C ALA A 321 39.26 -2.98 15.28
N ARG A 322 40.40 -3.68 15.33
CA ARG A 322 41.15 -4.11 14.14
C ARG A 322 40.38 -5.24 13.44
N VAL A 323 40.08 -5.05 12.16
CA VAL A 323 39.59 -6.12 11.28
C VAL A 323 40.81 -6.95 10.87
N ALA A 324 40.77 -8.25 11.18
CA ALA A 324 41.76 -9.21 10.70
C ALA A 324 41.52 -9.47 9.20
N GLU A 325 42.58 -9.41 8.42
CA GLU A 325 42.61 -9.75 6.99
C GLU A 325 42.27 -11.24 6.79
N LEU A 326 41.32 -11.52 5.89
CA LEU A 326 41.03 -12.86 5.40
C LEU A 326 41.89 -13.12 4.14
N PRO A 327 42.49 -14.31 3.98
CA PRO A 327 43.29 -14.63 2.80
C PRO A 327 42.42 -14.84 1.56
N ALA A 328 42.93 -14.39 0.42
CA ALA A 328 42.30 -14.50 -0.91
C ALA A 328 42.26 -15.96 -1.42
N PRO A 329 41.27 -16.36 -2.23
CA PRO A 329 41.20 -17.70 -2.80
C PRO A 329 42.13 -17.85 -4.01
N GLU A 330 42.90 -18.94 -4.03
CA GLU A 330 43.73 -19.36 -5.17
C GLU A 330 42.87 -19.77 -6.37
N LEU A 331 43.22 -19.26 -7.56
CA LEU A 331 42.66 -19.69 -8.84
C LEU A 331 43.36 -20.98 -9.29
N PRO A 332 42.63 -22.00 -9.79
CA PRO A 332 43.26 -23.20 -10.32
C PRO A 332 43.98 -22.92 -11.64
N SER A 333 45.24 -23.31 -11.69
CA SER A 333 46.09 -23.30 -12.87
C SER A 333 45.50 -24.18 -13.98
N ARG A 334 45.36 -23.57 -15.17
CA ARG A 334 45.24 -24.30 -16.44
C ARG A 334 46.64 -24.77 -16.82
N ASP A 335 46.76 -26.04 -17.21
CA ASP A 335 47.64 -26.56 -18.27
C ASP A 335 47.16 -28.01 -18.56
N VAL A 336 46.61 -28.26 -19.75
CA VAL A 336 47.20 -28.98 -20.90
C VAL A 336 47.46 -30.46 -20.63
#